data_AF-A0A972UZT9-F1
#
_entry.id   AF-A0A972UZT9-F1
#
_cell.length_a   1.000
_cell.length_b   1.000
_cell.length_c   1.000
_cell.angle_alpha   90.00
_cell.angle_beta   90.00
_cell.angle_gamma   90.00
#
_symmetry.space_group_name_H-M   'P 1'
#
loop_
_entity.id
_entity.type
_entity.pdbx_description
1 polymer ?
#
loop_
_entity_poly.entity_id
_entity_poly.type
_entity_poly.pdbx_seq_one_letter_code
_entity_poly.pdbx_strand_id
1 'polypeptide(L)'
;MSFVSSTELATIKKTQAAEQNWIDSRMAFMQQLLLARKFNDNLSIQIAPTYIYRNIVGDAQLDKNLFALGIGGRYRISGKVFLNAEYILVHRENPEYYGIKYYNPLSFGVDIITGGHVFQITITNSRSMRENGFIGNTIESWTDGGIHLGFNISRTFIFY
;
A
#
# COMPACT_ATOMS: atom_id res chain seq x y z
N MET A 1 18.73 4.86 1.64
CA MET A 1 17.75 5.06 2.73
C MET A 1 16.98 6.30 2.39
N SER A 2 15.66 6.21 2.39
CA SER A 2 14.75 7.29 2.01
C SER A 2 13.65 7.41 3.06
N PHE A 3 13.08 8.59 3.22
CA PHE A 3 11.95 8.82 4.11
C PHE A 3 10.79 9.40 3.31
N VAL A 4 9.59 8.89 3.55
CA VAL A 4 8.36 9.30 2.86
C VAL A 4 7.34 9.70 3.92
N SER A 5 6.75 10.88 3.74
CA SER A 5 5.64 11.40 4.54
C SER A 5 4.46 11.69 3.61
N SER A 6 3.27 11.25 3.99
CA SER A 6 2.03 11.52 3.25
C SER A 6 0.94 12.02 4.18
N THR A 7 0.04 12.84 3.64
CA THR A 7 -1.16 13.34 4.32
C THR A 7 -2.34 13.17 3.39
N GLU A 8 -3.38 12.49 3.85
CA GLU A 8 -4.60 12.23 3.10
C GLU A 8 -5.78 12.96 3.75
N LEU A 9 -6.62 13.60 2.95
CA LEU A 9 -7.88 14.21 3.39
C LEU A 9 -9.06 13.51 2.69
N ALA A 10 -9.97 12.94 3.46
CA ALA A 10 -11.19 12.34 2.91
C ALA A 10 -12.24 13.44 2.59
N THR A 11 -12.57 13.60 1.30
CA THR A 11 -13.56 14.61 0.85
C THR A 11 -14.99 14.07 0.74
N ILE A 12 -15.17 12.74 0.68
CA ILE A 12 -16.49 12.09 0.59
C ILE A 12 -17.30 12.40 1.86
N LYS A 13 -18.56 12.80 1.69
CA LYS A 13 -19.50 13.02 2.81
C LYS A 13 -19.82 11.66 3.47
N LYS A 14 -19.58 11.53 4.77
CA LYS A 14 -20.00 10.35 5.55
C LYS A 14 -21.50 10.45 5.86
N THR A 15 -22.26 9.39 5.57
CA THR A 15 -23.73 9.37 5.66
C THR A 15 -24.27 8.97 7.04
N GLN A 16 -23.44 8.49 7.96
CA GLN A 16 -23.89 8.05 9.30
C GLN A 16 -23.38 8.96 10.43
N ALA A 17 -24.37 9.49 11.14
CA ALA A 17 -24.39 10.16 12.44
C ALA A 17 -23.52 11.42 12.62
N ALA A 18 -24.23 12.54 12.86
CA ALA A 18 -23.75 13.72 13.57
C ALA A 18 -22.84 13.29 14.74
N GLU A 19 -21.60 13.75 14.85
CA GLU A 19 -21.35 14.97 15.62
C GLU A 19 -20.02 15.69 15.31
N GLN A 20 -19.13 15.20 14.44
CA GLN A 20 -17.82 15.86 14.23
C GLN A 20 -17.39 15.89 12.75
N ASN A 21 -18.02 16.79 11.99
CA ASN A 21 -17.76 17.04 10.56
C ASN A 21 -16.63 18.05 10.29
N TRP A 22 -15.68 18.20 11.21
CA TRP A 22 -14.52 19.07 10.99
C TRP A 22 -13.54 18.44 9.99
N ILE A 23 -12.78 19.29 9.29
CA ILE A 23 -11.73 18.86 8.36
C ILE A 23 -10.72 17.97 9.08
N ASP A 24 -10.41 18.31 10.33
CA ASP A 24 -9.47 17.58 11.18
C ASP A 24 -9.86 16.12 11.35
N SER A 25 -11.16 15.82 11.47
CA SER A 25 -11.70 14.46 11.58
C SER A 25 -11.45 13.58 10.36
N ARG A 26 -11.06 14.17 9.22
CA ARG A 26 -10.99 13.50 7.92
C ARG A 26 -9.55 13.33 7.44
N MET A 27 -8.57 13.72 8.24
CA MET A 27 -7.16 13.60 7.92
C MET A 27 -6.56 12.27 8.38
N ALA A 28 -5.66 11.73 7.58
CA ALA A 28 -4.77 10.64 7.93
C ALA A 28 -3.34 11.01 7.54
N PHE A 29 -2.38 10.58 8.35
CA PHE A 29 -0.96 10.83 8.17
C PHE A 29 -0.25 9.49 8.04
N MET A 30 0.74 9.41 7.15
CA MET A 30 1.57 8.23 6.98
C MET A 30 3.04 8.64 6.98
N GLN A 31 3.85 7.89 7.71
CA GLN A 31 5.30 8.03 7.77
C GLN A 31 5.93 6.67 7.45
N GLN A 32 6.84 6.64 6.49
CA GLN A 32 7.47 5.40 6.05
C GLN A 32 8.97 5.60 5.83
N LEU A 33 9.75 4.67 6.36
CA LEU A 33 11.20 4.67 6.19
C LEU A 33 11.60 3.56 5.22
N LEU A 34 12.17 3.92 4.07
CA LEU A 34 12.51 2.99 3.01
C LEU A 34 13.99 2.59 3.10
N LEU A 35 14.21 1.33 3.48
CA LEU A 35 15.52 0.71 3.62
C LEU A 35 15.69 -0.33 2.50
N ALA A 36 16.28 0.07 1.38
CA ALA A 36 16.55 -0.80 0.25
C ALA A 36 18.04 -1.12 0.11
N ARG A 37 18.35 -2.36 -0.24
CA ARG A 37 19.69 -2.83 -0.59
C ARG A 37 19.65 -3.66 -1.86
N LYS A 38 20.54 -3.32 -2.79
CA LYS A 38 20.86 -4.15 -3.95
C LYS A 38 21.88 -5.21 -3.51
N PHE A 39 21.52 -6.49 -3.60
CA PHE A 39 22.39 -7.61 -3.21
C PHE A 39 23.29 -8.06 -4.36
N ASN A 40 22.77 -8.01 -5.58
CA ASN A 40 23.51 -8.26 -6.81
C ASN A 40 22.83 -7.52 -7.98
N ASP A 41 23.30 -7.71 -9.20
CA ASP A 41 22.74 -7.02 -10.37
C ASP A 41 21.29 -7.34 -10.70
N ASN A 42 20.79 -8.47 -10.20
CA ASN A 42 19.45 -8.95 -10.46
C ASN A 42 18.52 -8.76 -9.27
N LEU A 43 19.01 -8.86 -8.03
CA LEU A 43 18.21 -8.88 -6.80
C LEU A 43 18.39 -7.61 -5.98
N SER A 44 17.27 -6.96 -5.70
CA SER A 44 17.15 -5.87 -4.73
C SER A 44 16.05 -6.20 -3.74
N ILE A 45 16.28 -5.93 -2.46
CA ILE A 45 15.29 -6.12 -1.40
C ILE A 45 15.12 -4.80 -0.66
N GLN A 46 13.90 -4.54 -0.22
CA GLN A 46 13.50 -3.37 0.52
C GLN A 46 12.72 -3.78 1.76
N ILE A 47 12.98 -3.11 2.86
CA ILE A 47 12.16 -3.14 4.06
C ILE A 47 11.64 -1.73 4.29
N ALA A 48 10.38 -1.63 4.70
CA ALA A 48 9.67 -0.38 4.84
C ALA A 48 8.81 -0.38 6.10
N PRO A 49 9.38 -0.13 7.29
CA PRO A 49 8.57 0.16 8.47
C PRO A 49 7.74 1.42 8.21
N THR A 50 6.45 1.32 8.51
CA THR A 50 5.44 2.32 8.24
C THR A 50 4.62 2.57 9.49
N TYR A 51 4.33 3.84 9.76
CA TYR A 51 3.40 4.29 10.79
C TYR A 51 2.29 5.09 10.14
N ILE A 52 1.05 4.73 10.43
CA ILE A 52 -0.14 5.41 9.93
C ILE A 52 -0.95 5.90 11.12
N TYR A 53 -1.26 7.19 11.13
CA TYR A 53 -2.13 7.82 12.10
C TYR A 53 -3.42 8.31 11.45
N ARG A 54 -4.57 8.00 12.04
CA ARG A 54 -5.91 8.41 11.58
C ARG A 54 -6.56 9.27 12.65
N ASN A 55 -6.95 10.50 12.32
CA ASN A 55 -7.56 11.41 13.30
C ASN A 55 -8.91 10.88 13.81
N ILE A 56 -9.78 10.41 12.92
CA ILE A 56 -11.02 9.71 13.28
C ILE A 56 -11.17 8.43 12.46
N VAL A 57 -11.32 7.34 13.20
CA VAL A 57 -11.81 6.06 12.72
C VAL A 57 -13.33 6.03 12.91
N GLY A 58 -14.05 5.43 11.96
CA GLY A 58 -15.52 5.35 12.03
C GLY A 58 -16.05 4.51 13.20
N ASP A 59 -15.16 3.77 13.86
CA ASP A 59 -15.47 2.89 14.97
C ASP A 59 -14.36 2.93 16.03
N ALA A 60 -14.73 2.87 17.31
CA ALA A 60 -13.79 2.90 18.45
C ALA A 60 -12.87 1.66 18.50
N GLN A 61 -13.29 0.56 17.87
CA GLN A 61 -12.51 -0.66 17.79
C GLN A 61 -11.42 -0.58 16.72
N LEU A 62 -11.53 0.30 15.72
CA LEU A 62 -10.51 0.44 14.68
C LEU A 62 -9.27 1.18 15.22
N ASP A 63 -8.09 0.62 14.97
CA ASP A 63 -6.83 1.22 15.37
C ASP A 63 -6.62 2.59 14.70
N LYS A 64 -6.52 3.64 15.53
CA LYS A 64 -6.11 4.98 15.09
C LYS A 64 -4.64 5.01 14.68
N ASN A 65 -3.82 4.21 15.37
CA ASN A 65 -2.39 4.07 15.15
C ASN A 65 -2.14 2.69 14.55
N LEU A 66 -1.70 2.63 13.30
CA LEU A 66 -1.37 1.39 12.62
C LEU A 66 0.13 1.34 12.38
N PHE A 67 0.77 0.33 12.93
CA PHE A 67 2.15 0.00 12.61
C PHE A 67 2.17 -1.10 11.56
N ALA A 68 2.99 -0.93 10.53
CA ALA A 68 3.17 -1.92 9.50
C ALA A 68 4.65 -2.08 9.13
N LEU A 69 5.00 -3.25 8.62
CA LEU A 69 6.32 -3.56 8.09
C LEU A 69 6.17 -4.14 6.70
N GLY A 70 6.48 -3.32 5.69
CA GLY A 70 6.57 -3.77 4.31
C GLY A 70 7.89 -4.47 4.05
N ILE A 71 7.85 -5.62 3.38
CA ILE A 71 9.02 -6.32 2.86
C ILE A 71 8.77 -6.52 1.37
N GLY A 72 9.61 -5.89 0.55
CA GLY A 72 9.53 -5.91 -0.90
C GLY A 72 10.80 -6.46 -1.52
N GLY A 73 10.66 -7.13 -2.66
CA GLY A 73 11.76 -7.63 -3.46
C GLY A 73 11.54 -7.31 -4.93
N ARG A 74 12.64 -7.02 -5.63
CA ARG A 74 12.69 -6.86 -7.08
C ARG A 74 13.77 -7.76 -7.65
N TYR A 75 13.39 -8.58 -8.62
CA TYR A 75 14.28 -9.50 -9.32
C TYR A 75 14.27 -9.25 -10.83
N ARG A 76 15.44 -9.06 -11.43
CA ARG A 76 15.60 -8.94 -12.88
C ARG A 76 15.59 -10.33 -13.52
N ILE A 77 14.56 -10.65 -14.31
CA ILE A 77 14.55 -11.87 -15.13
C ILE A 77 15.36 -11.63 -16.41
N SER A 78 15.13 -10.49 -17.06
CA SER A 78 15.76 -10.13 -18.33
C SER A 78 16.09 -8.64 -18.33
N GLY A 79 16.89 -8.18 -19.29
CA GLY A 79 17.32 -6.77 -19.38
C GLY A 79 16.16 -5.75 -19.40
N LYS A 80 14.95 -6.20 -19.74
CA LYS A 80 13.74 -5.37 -19.82
C LYS A 80 12.58 -5.86 -18.95
N VAL A 81 12.74 -6.95 -18.20
CA VAL A 81 11.65 -7.57 -17.43
C VAL A 81 12.07 -7.80 -15.99
N PHE A 82 11.27 -7.29 -15.06
CA PHE A 82 11.51 -7.40 -13.63
C PHE A 82 10.28 -7.98 -12.94
N LEU A 83 10.49 -8.90 -12.01
CA LEU A 83 9.47 -9.32 -11.06
C LEU A 83 9.58 -8.52 -9.78
N ASN A 84 8.44 -8.21 -9.21
CA ASN A 84 8.31 -7.57 -7.93
C ASN A 84 7.42 -8.43 -7.03
N ALA A 85 7.73 -8.46 -5.74
CA ALA A 85 6.85 -9.03 -4.73
C ALA A 85 6.89 -8.13 -3.50
N GLU A 86 5.76 -7.93 -2.86
CA GLU A 86 5.65 -7.15 -1.63
C GLU A 86 4.68 -7.83 -0.67
N TYR A 87 5.09 -7.93 0.59
CA TYR A 87 4.24 -8.36 1.69
C TYR A 87 4.29 -7.31 2.79
N ILE A 88 3.12 -6.89 3.26
CA ILE A 88 3.02 -5.90 4.34
C ILE A 88 2.43 -6.56 5.57
N LEU A 89 3.27 -6.72 6.59
CA LEU A 89 2.82 -7.17 7.90
C LEU A 89 2.18 -5.99 8.62
N VAL A 90 0.88 -6.05 8.91
CA VAL A 90 0.17 -4.99 9.63
C VAL A 90 -0.10 -5.46 11.05
N HIS A 91 0.39 -4.72 12.04
CA HIS A 91 0.04 -4.94 13.42
C HIS A 91 -1.36 -4.39 13.68
N ARG A 92 -2.24 -5.23 14.20
CA ARG A 92 -3.63 -4.90 14.56
C ARG A 92 -3.90 -5.49 15.94
N GLU A 93 -4.49 -4.71 16.83
CA GLU A 93 -4.87 -5.23 18.16
C GLU A 93 -5.99 -6.26 18.03
N ASN A 94 -6.94 -6.00 17.14
CA ASN A 94 -7.97 -6.96 16.76
C ASN A 94 -8.05 -7.08 15.21
N PRO A 95 -7.80 -8.27 14.63
CA PRO A 95 -7.83 -8.47 13.18
C PRO A 95 -9.25 -8.60 12.61
N GLU A 96 -10.29 -8.68 13.45
CA GLU A 96 -11.69 -8.81 13.03
C GLU A 96 -12.61 -7.81 13.74
N TYR A 97 -13.31 -7.00 12.95
CA TYR A 97 -14.24 -5.99 13.45
C TYR A 97 -15.60 -6.15 12.78
N TYR A 98 -16.68 -6.30 13.56
CA TYR A 98 -18.05 -6.47 13.07
C TYR A 98 -18.20 -7.57 11.99
N GLY A 99 -17.49 -8.68 12.14
CA GLY A 99 -17.50 -9.78 11.17
C GLY A 99 -16.68 -9.52 9.89
N ILE A 100 -15.96 -8.39 9.83
CA ILE A 100 -15.01 -8.08 8.76
C ILE A 100 -13.61 -8.45 9.25
N LYS A 101 -13.02 -9.47 8.62
CA LYS A 101 -11.66 -9.88 8.86
C LYS A 101 -10.70 -9.12 7.95
N TYR A 102 -9.66 -8.53 8.55
CA TYR A 102 -8.61 -7.84 7.84
C TYR A 102 -7.44 -8.78 7.57
N TYR A 103 -6.85 -8.65 6.38
CA TYR A 103 -5.72 -9.44 5.94
C TYR A 103 -4.49 -8.56 5.72
N ASN A 104 -3.32 -9.19 5.74
CA ASN A 104 -2.09 -8.54 5.33
C ASN A 104 -2.03 -8.45 3.80
N PRO A 105 -1.70 -7.28 3.24
CA PRO A 105 -1.49 -7.13 1.80
C PRO A 105 -0.33 -8.00 1.32
N LEU A 106 -0.59 -8.79 0.28
CA LEU A 106 0.42 -9.48 -0.50
C LEU A 106 0.22 -9.10 -1.96
N SER A 107 1.30 -8.72 -2.63
CA SER A 107 1.30 -8.27 -4.01
C SER A 107 2.43 -8.93 -4.79
N PHE A 108 2.15 -9.27 -6.04
CA PHE A 108 3.14 -9.69 -7.02
C PHE A 108 3.01 -8.80 -8.25
N GLY A 109 4.11 -8.47 -8.90
CA GLY A 109 4.07 -7.62 -10.08
C GLY A 109 5.15 -7.95 -11.10
N VAL A 110 4.92 -7.48 -12.32
CA VAL A 110 5.87 -7.54 -13.42
C VAL A 110 6.01 -6.14 -14.00
N ASP A 111 7.25 -5.66 -14.08
CA ASP A 111 7.59 -4.45 -14.81
C ASP A 111 8.22 -4.82 -16.14
N ILE A 112 7.67 -4.30 -17.23
CA ILE A 112 8.18 -4.46 -18.59
C ILE A 112 8.62 -3.09 -19.09
N ILE A 113 9.93 -2.93 -19.29
CA ILE A 113 10.55 -1.71 -19.78
C ILE A 113 10.66 -1.80 -21.30
N THR A 114 10.05 -0.85 -21.98
CA THR A 114 10.14 -0.67 -23.44
C THR A 114 10.90 0.62 -23.77
N GLY A 115 11.03 0.96 -25.05
CA GLY A 115 11.76 2.14 -25.53
C GLY A 115 11.09 3.49 -25.19
N GLY A 116 10.68 3.69 -23.93
CA GLY A 116 10.09 4.92 -23.42
C GLY A 116 8.95 4.72 -22.42
N HIS A 117 8.38 3.51 -22.33
CA HIS A 117 7.32 3.18 -21.37
C HIS A 117 7.77 2.11 -20.40
N VAL A 118 7.32 2.22 -19.15
CA VAL A 118 7.34 1.14 -18.17
C VAL A 118 5.91 0.69 -17.93
N PHE A 119 5.59 -0.53 -18.36
CA PHE A 119 4.32 -1.18 -18.07
C PHE A 119 4.45 -1.95 -16.78
N GLN A 120 3.59 -1.68 -15.81
CA GLN A 120 3.58 -2.33 -14.50
C GLN A 120 2.26 -3.04 -14.35
N ILE A 121 2.32 -4.36 -14.20
CA ILE A 121 1.17 -5.21 -13.95
C ILE A 121 1.32 -5.74 -12.54
N THR A 122 0.32 -5.56 -11.68
CA THR A 122 0.35 -5.99 -10.29
C THR A 122 -0.89 -6.81 -9.97
N ILE A 123 -0.73 -7.85 -9.18
CA ILE A 123 -1.80 -8.70 -8.66
C ILE A 123 -1.71 -8.65 -7.14
N THR A 124 -2.82 -8.34 -6.47
CA THR A 124 -2.86 -8.13 -5.02
C THR A 124 -4.23 -8.47 -4.44
N ASN A 125 -4.28 -8.83 -3.15
CA ASN A 125 -5.55 -8.94 -2.42
C ASN A 125 -6.05 -7.60 -1.86
N SER A 126 -5.33 -6.50 -2.08
CA SER A 126 -5.74 -5.18 -1.61
C SER A 126 -6.38 -4.34 -2.72
N ARG A 127 -7.60 -3.85 -2.49
CA ARG A 127 -8.36 -3.05 -3.49
C ARG A 127 -7.86 -1.62 -3.63
N SER A 128 -7.32 -1.04 -2.56
CA SER A 128 -7.01 0.38 -2.53
C SER A 128 -5.60 0.63 -3.04
N MET A 129 -5.44 1.66 -3.88
CA MET A 129 -4.11 2.16 -4.30
C MET A 129 -3.59 3.31 -3.43
N ARG A 130 -4.35 3.77 -2.44
CA ARG A 130 -3.88 4.76 -1.45
C ARG A 130 -3.26 4.05 -0.27
N GLU A 131 -2.18 4.56 0.29
CA GLU A 131 -1.38 3.89 1.32
C GLU A 131 -2.21 3.54 2.55
N ASN A 132 -3.04 4.47 3.02
CA ASN A 132 -3.92 4.22 4.16
C ASN A 132 -4.95 3.12 3.90
N GLY A 133 -5.45 3.02 2.66
CA GLY A 133 -6.38 1.97 2.24
C GLY A 133 -5.67 0.65 1.95
N PHE A 134 -4.51 0.71 1.30
CA PHE A 134 -3.75 -0.43 0.82
C PHE A 134 -3.20 -1.23 1.99
N ILE A 135 -2.62 -0.54 2.98
CA ILE A 135 -2.03 -1.13 4.19
C ILE A 135 -3.13 -1.43 5.20
N GLY A 136 -3.98 -0.45 5.49
CA GLY A 136 -4.88 -0.52 6.63
C GLY A 136 -6.22 -1.23 6.37
N ASN A 137 -6.67 -1.37 5.12
CA ASN A 137 -8.05 -1.76 4.80
C ASN A 137 -8.17 -2.91 3.78
N THR A 138 -7.26 -3.88 3.81
CA THR A 138 -7.37 -5.12 3.05
C THR A 138 -8.33 -6.09 3.74
N ILE A 139 -9.45 -6.40 3.09
CA ILE A 139 -10.51 -7.28 3.63
C ILE A 139 -10.67 -8.58 2.83
N GLU A 140 -9.85 -8.77 1.80
CA GLU A 140 -9.91 -9.91 0.91
C GLU A 140 -8.74 -10.87 1.13
N SER A 141 -9.03 -12.18 1.05
CA SER A 141 -8.05 -13.24 1.18
C SER A 141 -7.63 -13.78 -0.18
N TRP A 142 -6.34 -14.06 -0.33
CA TRP A 142 -5.81 -14.80 -1.47
C TRP A 142 -6.40 -16.22 -1.59
N THR A 143 -6.71 -16.86 -0.47
CA THR A 143 -7.27 -18.25 -0.47
C THR A 143 -8.69 -18.30 -0.99
N ASP A 144 -9.43 -17.21 -0.83
CA ASP A 144 -10.87 -17.14 -1.13
C ASP A 144 -11.10 -16.48 -2.49
N GLY A 145 -10.04 -16.35 -3.30
CA GLY A 145 -10.09 -15.76 -4.64
C GLY A 145 -10.21 -14.24 -4.65
N GLY A 146 -10.00 -13.59 -3.51
CA GLY A 146 -10.03 -12.14 -3.36
C GLY A 146 -8.78 -11.47 -3.94
N ILE A 147 -8.67 -11.52 -5.26
CA ILE A 147 -7.49 -11.12 -6.04
C ILE A 147 -7.90 -10.03 -7.03
N HIS A 148 -7.11 -8.96 -7.06
CA HIS A 148 -7.30 -7.81 -7.94
C HIS A 148 -6.10 -7.60 -8.85
N LEU A 149 -6.38 -7.10 -10.05
CA LEU A 149 -5.38 -6.72 -11.03
C LEU A 149 -5.26 -5.20 -11.08
N GLY A 150 -4.04 -4.71 -10.88
CA GLY A 150 -3.64 -3.32 -11.07
C GLY A 150 -2.75 -3.17 -12.30
N PHE A 151 -2.89 -2.05 -12.98
CA PHE A 151 -2.10 -1.73 -14.17
C PHE A 151 -1.70 -0.27 -14.15
N ASN A 152 -0.40 -0.01 -14.31
CA ASN A 152 0.15 1.33 -14.44
C ASN A 152 1.05 1.41 -15.68
N ILE A 153 1.05 2.57 -16.33
CA ILE A 153 2.01 2.91 -17.37
C ILE A 153 2.69 4.20 -16.97
N SER A 154 4.01 4.21 -16.90
CA SER A 154 4.79 5.44 -16.76
C SER A 154 5.59 5.72 -18.03
N ARG A 155 5.70 6.99 -18.38
CA ARG A 155 6.50 7.50 -19.49
C ARG A 155 7.25 8.74 -19.06
N THR A 156 8.55 8.77 -19.29
CA THR A 156 9.37 9.97 -19.08
C THR A 156 9.40 10.80 -20.35
N PHE A 157 8.99 12.05 -20.26
CA PHE A 157 9.10 13.02 -21.35
C PHE A 157 10.34 13.89 -21.08
N ILE A 158 11.26 13.94 -22.05
CA ILE A 158 12.42 14.82 -22.01
C ILE A 158 12.14 15.95 -23.00
N PHE A 159 12.03 17.17 -22.49
CA PHE A 159 11.92 18.39 -23.29
C PHE A 159 13.32 19.01 -23.37
N TYR A 160 13.80 19.25 -24.59
CA TYR A 160 15.04 19.99 -24.88
C TYR A 160 14.70 21.43 -25.23
#